data_AF-A0A2I0JUN1-F1
#
_entry.id   AF-A0A2I0JUN1-F1
#
_cell.length_a   1.000
_cell.length_b   1.000
_cell.length_c   1.000
_cell.angle_alpha   90.00
_cell.angle_beta   90.00
_cell.angle_gamma   90.00
#
_symmetry.space_group_name_H-M   'P 1'
#
loop_
_entity.id
_entity.type
_entity.pdbx_description
1 polymer ?
#
loop_
_entity_poly.entity_id
_entity_poly.type
_entity_poly.pdbx_seq_one_letter_code
_entity_poly.pdbx_strand_id
1 'polypeptide(L)'
;MLEFRRSLPAYKERDALLKAIAENQVVVVSGETGCGKTTQLPQYILESEIEAARGATCSIICTQPRKISAISVSERVAAERGENPGESVGYKVRLEGIKGRDTRLLFCTTGILLRRLLVDRDLNGVSHVIVDEIHERGMNEDFLLIVLKDLLPRRPDLRLILMSATLNAELFSNYFSGAPTFHIPVSL
;
A
#
# COMPACT_ATOMS: atom_id res chain seq x y z
N MET A 1 -14.93 15.47 -4.36
CA MET A 1 -14.05 14.52 -3.63
C MET A 1 -12.65 15.07 -3.36
N LEU A 2 -12.07 15.91 -4.22
CA LEU A 2 -10.73 16.48 -3.98
C LEU A 2 -10.63 17.30 -2.69
N GLU A 3 -11.61 18.15 -2.36
CA GLU A 3 -11.62 18.92 -1.10
C GLU A 3 -11.61 18.00 0.13
N PHE A 4 -12.38 16.91 0.10
CA PHE A 4 -12.37 15.90 1.16
C PHE A 4 -10.98 15.27 1.31
N ARG A 5 -10.34 14.84 0.20
CA ARG A 5 -8.97 14.28 0.24
C ARG A 5 -7.98 15.27 0.87
N ARG A 6 -8.08 16.56 0.50
CA ARG A 6 -7.24 17.64 1.06
C ARG A 6 -7.46 17.90 2.54
N SER A 7 -8.63 17.57 3.07
CA SER A 7 -8.95 17.74 4.49
C SER A 7 -8.34 16.64 5.38
N LEU A 8 -7.96 15.49 4.81
CA LEU A 8 -7.38 14.38 5.56
C LEU A 8 -5.98 14.72 6.07
N PRO A 9 -5.60 14.30 7.30
CA PRO A 9 -4.26 14.55 7.84
C PRO A 9 -3.12 14.06 6.93
N ALA A 10 -3.29 12.90 6.29
CA ALA A 10 -2.30 12.36 5.34
C ALA A 10 -1.98 13.32 4.17
N TYR A 11 -2.87 14.24 3.81
CA TYR A 11 -2.61 15.21 2.74
C TYR A 11 -1.52 16.22 3.11
N LYS A 12 -1.48 16.68 4.36
CA LYS A 12 -0.46 17.63 4.84
C LYS A 12 0.94 17.04 4.79
N GLU A 13 1.03 15.72 5.01
CA GLU A 13 2.28 14.97 5.05
C GLU A 13 2.69 14.37 3.70
N ARG A 14 1.91 14.60 2.63
CA ARG A 14 2.05 13.92 1.33
C ARG A 14 3.48 14.00 0.78
N ASP A 15 4.04 15.19 0.69
CA ASP A 15 5.32 15.39 0.01
C ASP A 15 6.49 14.78 0.83
N ALA A 16 6.44 14.91 2.15
CA ALA A 16 7.42 14.30 3.06
C ALA A 16 7.35 12.77 3.02
N LEU A 17 6.14 12.21 2.95
CA LEU A 17 5.90 10.78 2.83
C LEU A 17 6.40 10.22 1.49
N LEU A 18 6.10 10.88 0.38
CA LEU A 18 6.59 10.48 -0.94
C LEU A 18 8.12 10.52 -1.01
N LYS A 19 8.74 11.54 -0.41
CA LYS A 19 10.20 11.62 -0.29
C LYS A 19 10.77 10.43 0.49
N ALA A 20 10.18 10.10 1.65
CA ALA A 20 10.62 8.96 2.45
C ALA A 20 10.53 7.64 1.67
N ILE A 21 9.45 7.41 0.91
CA ILE A 21 9.25 6.22 0.09
C ILE A 21 10.24 6.17 -1.08
N ALA A 22 10.58 7.31 -1.68
CA ALA A 22 11.53 7.36 -2.78
C ALA A 22 12.97 7.03 -2.32
N GLU A 23 13.36 7.54 -1.15
CA GLU A 23 14.72 7.44 -0.59
C GLU A 23 14.99 6.10 0.12
N ASN A 24 13.96 5.36 0.50
CA ASN A 24 14.10 4.15 1.31
C ASN A 24 13.38 2.96 0.68
N GLN A 25 14.01 1.78 0.71
CA GLN A 25 13.39 0.56 0.19
C GLN A 25 12.19 0.11 1.04
N VAL A 26 12.26 0.32 2.36
CA VAL A 26 11.20 0.00 3.32
C VAL A 26 10.86 1.25 4.13
N VAL A 27 9.57 1.56 4.29
CA VAL A 27 9.08 2.64 5.17
C VAL A 27 7.94 2.11 6.03
N VAL A 28 7.98 2.40 7.33
CA VAL A 28 6.88 2.08 8.25
C VAL A 28 6.07 3.35 8.49
N VAL A 29 4.82 3.37 8.06
CA VAL A 29 3.90 4.49 8.25
C VAL A 29 2.93 4.18 9.38
N SER A 30 2.87 5.07 10.36
CA SER A 30 1.91 5.01 11.47
C SER A 30 0.97 6.21 11.44
N GLY A 31 -0.19 6.07 12.07
CA GLY A 31 -1.14 7.14 12.28
C GLY A 31 -2.49 6.53 12.62
N GLU A 32 -3.36 7.23 13.35
CA GLU A 32 -4.61 6.63 13.83
C GLU A 32 -5.60 6.34 12.69
N THR A 33 -6.65 5.58 13.00
CA THR A 33 -7.76 5.37 12.06
C THR A 33 -8.39 6.70 11.66
N GLY A 34 -8.72 6.85 10.38
CA GLY A 34 -9.30 8.09 9.86
C GLY A 34 -8.26 9.12 9.35
N CYS A 35 -6.96 8.92 9.60
CA CYS A 35 -5.94 9.86 9.09
C CYS A 35 -5.71 9.78 7.57
N GLY A 36 -6.25 8.75 6.91
CA GLY A 36 -6.24 8.60 5.45
C GLY A 36 -5.19 7.64 4.87
N LYS A 37 -4.45 6.88 5.70
CA LYS A 37 -3.42 5.91 5.25
C LYS A 37 -3.89 5.03 4.08
N THR A 38 -4.89 4.19 4.34
CA THR A 38 -5.38 3.14 3.43
C THR A 38 -5.86 3.68 2.09
N THR A 39 -6.57 4.81 2.08
CA THR A 39 -7.16 5.36 0.86
C THR A 39 -6.22 6.31 0.12
N GLN A 40 -5.36 7.06 0.82
CA GLN A 40 -4.60 8.14 0.20
C GLN A 40 -3.16 7.76 -0.19
N LEU A 41 -2.45 6.99 0.64
CA LEU A 41 -1.04 6.66 0.37
C LEU A 41 -0.83 5.98 -0.98
N PRO A 42 -1.62 4.94 -1.35
CA PRO A 42 -1.45 4.30 -2.64
C PRO A 42 -1.77 5.26 -3.81
N GLN A 43 -2.71 6.19 -3.62
CA GLN A 43 -3.03 7.21 -4.62
C GLN A 43 -1.88 8.21 -4.79
N TYR A 44 -1.29 8.70 -3.70
CA TYR A 44 -0.16 9.63 -3.76
C TYR A 44 1.04 9.03 -4.48
N ILE A 45 1.35 7.76 -4.21
CA ILE A 45 2.43 7.05 -4.91
C ILE A 45 2.11 6.97 -6.41
N LEU A 46 0.88 6.56 -6.77
CA LEU A 46 0.48 6.46 -8.18
C LEU A 46 0.53 7.82 -8.89
N GLU A 47 -0.01 8.86 -8.26
CA GLU A 47 -0.02 10.23 -8.77
C GLU A 47 1.41 10.75 -8.98
N SER A 48 2.30 10.55 -8.00
CA SER A 48 3.71 10.94 -8.11
C SER A 48 4.45 10.20 -9.24
N GLU A 49 4.21 8.90 -9.41
CA GLU A 49 4.79 8.13 -10.50
C GLU A 49 4.24 8.55 -11.86
N ILE A 50 2.96 8.95 -11.96
CA ILE A 50 2.37 9.53 -13.18
C ILE A 50 3.04 10.87 -13.50
N GLU A 51 3.14 11.77 -12.52
CA GLU A 51 3.79 13.08 -12.67
C GLU A 51 5.26 12.95 -13.10
N ALA A 52 5.93 11.91 -12.62
CA ALA A 52 7.31 11.60 -12.99
C ALA A 52 7.45 10.78 -14.30
N ALA A 53 6.39 10.69 -15.11
CA ALA A 53 6.33 9.96 -16.38
C ALA A 53 6.63 8.44 -16.28
N ARG A 54 6.44 7.85 -15.11
CA ARG A 54 6.60 6.41 -14.82
C ARG A 54 5.27 5.69 -14.55
N GLY A 55 4.13 6.38 -14.70
CA GLY A 55 2.80 5.81 -14.44
C GLY A 55 2.48 4.54 -15.25
N ALA A 56 3.04 4.38 -16.45
CA ALA A 56 2.86 3.19 -17.27
C ALA A 56 3.55 1.94 -16.69
N THR A 57 4.67 2.12 -15.98
CA THR A 57 5.47 1.05 -15.36
C THR A 57 5.17 0.89 -13.86
N CYS A 58 4.47 1.84 -13.24
CA CYS A 58 4.04 1.76 -11.86
C CYS A 58 3.01 0.64 -11.67
N SER A 59 3.25 -0.26 -10.73
CA SER A 59 2.27 -1.26 -10.28
C SER A 59 2.35 -1.39 -8.77
N ILE A 60 1.24 -1.09 -8.11
CA ILE A 60 1.08 -1.05 -6.66
C ILE A 60 0.14 -2.19 -6.25
N ILE A 61 0.54 -2.99 -5.29
CA ILE A 61 -0.32 -3.94 -4.60
C ILE A 61 -0.50 -3.48 -3.16
N CYS A 62 -1.73 -3.29 -2.71
CA CYS A 62 -2.06 -2.98 -1.33
C CYS A 62 -2.83 -4.14 -0.70
N THR A 63 -2.27 -4.79 0.31
CA THR A 63 -2.96 -5.89 0.99
C THR A 63 -3.91 -5.36 2.05
N GLN A 64 -5.02 -6.07 2.21
CA GLN A 64 -6.02 -5.84 3.25
C GLN A 64 -6.26 -7.17 4.00
N PRO A 65 -6.48 -7.16 5.32
CA PRO A 65 -6.67 -8.40 6.09
C PRO A 65 -7.98 -9.10 5.72
N ARG A 66 -8.99 -8.35 5.29
CA ARG A 66 -10.36 -8.84 5.05
C ARG A 66 -10.81 -8.57 3.61
N LYS A 67 -11.62 -9.48 3.07
CA LYS A 67 -12.17 -9.35 1.71
C LYS A 67 -12.99 -8.07 1.54
N ILE A 68 -13.89 -7.81 2.50
CA ILE A 68 -14.76 -6.64 2.46
C ILE A 68 -13.96 -5.34 2.43
N SER A 69 -12.84 -5.27 3.16
CA SER A 69 -11.93 -4.11 3.14
C SER A 69 -11.25 -3.94 1.78
N ALA A 70 -10.74 -5.02 1.18
CA ALA A 70 -10.14 -4.94 -0.16
C ALA A 70 -11.13 -4.42 -1.22
N ILE A 71 -12.38 -4.87 -1.16
CA ILE A 71 -13.44 -4.45 -2.09
C ILE A 71 -13.82 -3.00 -1.83
N SER A 72 -14.22 -2.67 -0.60
CA SER A 72 -14.77 -1.34 -0.27
C SER A 72 -13.74 -0.23 -0.40
N VAL A 73 -12.46 -0.49 -0.06
CA VAL A 73 -11.38 0.48 -0.25
C VAL A 73 -11.12 0.70 -1.74
N SER A 74 -11.09 -0.37 -2.55
CA SER A 74 -10.94 -0.22 -4.00
C SER A 74 -12.07 0.60 -4.62
N GLU A 75 -13.32 0.35 -4.25
CA GLU A 75 -14.48 1.09 -4.73
C GLU A 75 -14.43 2.55 -4.28
N ARG A 76 -14.07 2.80 -3.02
CA ARG A 76 -13.91 4.15 -2.47
C ARG A 76 -12.84 4.94 -3.22
N VAL A 77 -11.69 4.32 -3.46
CA VAL A 77 -10.54 4.96 -4.12
C VAL A 77 -10.83 5.19 -5.60
N ALA A 78 -11.49 4.26 -6.30
CA ALA A 78 -11.95 4.48 -7.67
C ALA A 78 -12.93 5.67 -7.75
N ALA A 79 -13.90 5.74 -6.83
CA ALA A 79 -14.85 6.86 -6.77
C ALA A 79 -14.14 8.20 -6.49
N GLU A 80 -13.14 8.23 -5.59
CA GLU A 80 -12.33 9.42 -5.31
C GLU A 80 -11.55 9.94 -6.52
N ARG A 81 -11.26 9.06 -7.49
CA ARG A 81 -10.61 9.35 -8.77
C ARG A 81 -11.59 9.62 -9.91
N GLY A 82 -12.90 9.50 -9.67
CA GLY A 82 -13.94 9.71 -10.67
C GLY A 82 -14.00 8.60 -11.73
N GLU A 83 -13.56 7.39 -11.39
CA GLU A 83 -13.52 6.22 -12.29
C GLU A 83 -14.30 5.04 -11.72
N ASN A 84 -14.53 4.02 -12.54
CA ASN A 84 -15.06 2.73 -12.08
C ASN A 84 -13.92 1.79 -11.64
N PRO A 85 -14.18 0.87 -10.69
CA PRO A 85 -13.25 -0.22 -10.42
C PRO A 85 -12.91 -0.99 -11.70
N GLY A 86 -11.63 -1.30 -11.90
CA GLY A 86 -11.09 -1.93 -13.09
C GLY A 86 -10.43 -0.98 -14.08
N GLU A 87 -10.59 0.33 -13.90
CA GLU A 87 -9.80 1.36 -14.58
C GLU A 87 -8.41 1.43 -13.93
N SER A 88 -7.98 2.56 -13.35
CA SER A 88 -6.65 2.65 -12.71
C SER A 88 -6.56 1.90 -11.38
N VAL A 89 -7.70 1.69 -10.71
CA VAL A 89 -7.83 1.02 -9.41
C VAL A 89 -8.67 -0.24 -9.54
N GLY A 90 -8.29 -1.33 -8.87
CA GLY A 90 -9.08 -2.55 -8.82
C GLY A 90 -8.82 -3.37 -7.58
N TYR A 91 -9.48 -4.52 -7.48
CA TYR A 91 -9.29 -5.45 -6.38
C TYR A 91 -9.20 -6.92 -6.81
N LYS A 92 -8.58 -7.73 -5.95
CA LYS A 92 -8.61 -9.19 -6.07
C LYS A 92 -8.77 -9.87 -4.72
N VAL A 93 -9.79 -10.71 -4.59
CA VAL A 93 -9.99 -11.57 -3.42
C VAL A 93 -10.21 -13.01 -3.87
N ARG A 94 -10.42 -13.94 -2.94
CA ARG A 94 -10.68 -15.34 -3.30
C ARG A 94 -12.01 -15.44 -4.06
N LEU A 95 -11.97 -16.05 -5.25
CA LEU A 95 -13.07 -16.33 -6.20
C LEU A 95 -13.54 -15.17 -7.09
N GLU A 96 -13.24 -13.92 -6.74
CA GLU A 96 -13.71 -12.74 -7.48
C GLU A 96 -12.63 -11.66 -7.58
N GLY A 97 -12.83 -10.67 -8.44
CA GLY A 97 -11.94 -9.52 -8.56
C GLY A 97 -12.16 -8.75 -9.84
N ILE A 98 -11.85 -7.46 -9.79
CA ILE A 98 -11.95 -6.53 -10.90
C ILE A 98 -10.57 -5.94 -11.14
N LYS A 99 -10.00 -6.22 -12.32
CA LYS A 99 -8.70 -5.71 -12.76
C LYS A 99 -8.70 -5.61 -14.28
N GLY A 100 -8.60 -4.39 -14.80
CA GLY A 100 -8.44 -4.14 -16.23
C GLY A 100 -6.97 -4.10 -16.66
N ARG A 101 -6.76 -3.83 -17.95
CA ARG A 101 -5.42 -3.67 -18.54
C ARG A 101 -4.65 -2.50 -17.93
N ASP A 102 -5.36 -1.43 -17.60
CA ASP A 102 -4.79 -0.18 -17.11
C ASP A 102 -4.82 -0.05 -15.59
N THR A 103 -5.23 -1.10 -14.87
CA THR A 103 -5.15 -1.13 -13.42
C THR A 103 -3.69 -1.11 -12.97
N ARG A 104 -3.34 -0.07 -12.22
CA ARG A 104 -2.00 0.16 -11.65
C ARG A 104 -2.02 0.06 -10.12
N LEU A 105 -3.17 0.26 -9.49
CA LEU A 105 -3.36 0.05 -8.06
C LEU A 105 -4.32 -1.12 -7.80
N LEU A 106 -3.81 -2.20 -7.22
CA LEU A 106 -4.59 -3.40 -6.89
C LEU A 106 -4.70 -3.58 -5.38
N PHE A 107 -5.90 -3.47 -4.83
CA PHE A 107 -6.19 -3.90 -3.47
C PHE A 107 -6.46 -5.41 -3.43
N CYS A 108 -5.86 -6.15 -2.52
CA CYS A 108 -6.13 -7.59 -2.43
C CYS A 108 -6.09 -8.11 -1.01
N THR A 109 -6.63 -9.30 -0.76
CA THR A 109 -6.37 -9.94 0.54
C THR A 109 -4.93 -10.42 0.64
N THR A 110 -4.37 -10.46 1.85
CA THR A 110 -3.02 -10.99 2.14
C THR A 110 -2.81 -12.37 1.49
N GLY A 111 -3.79 -13.27 1.61
CA GLY A 111 -3.74 -14.61 0.99
C GLY A 111 -3.67 -14.62 -0.54
N ILE A 112 -4.16 -13.58 -1.23
CA ILE A 112 -4.01 -13.46 -2.69
C ILE A 112 -2.57 -13.12 -3.05
N LEU A 113 -1.93 -12.20 -2.33
CA LEU A 113 -0.54 -11.87 -2.57
C LEU A 113 0.39 -13.04 -2.24
N LEU A 114 0.16 -13.73 -1.12
CA LEU A 114 0.90 -14.95 -0.78
C LEU A 114 0.80 -16.02 -1.88
N ARG A 115 -0.41 -16.25 -2.42
CA ARG A 115 -0.57 -17.18 -3.55
C ARG A 115 0.17 -16.73 -4.80
N ARG A 116 0.20 -15.42 -5.09
CA ARG A 116 0.98 -14.89 -6.22
C ARG A 116 2.47 -15.15 -6.01
N LEU A 117 3.00 -14.92 -4.82
CA LEU A 117 4.40 -15.17 -4.45
C LEU A 117 4.82 -16.65 -4.58
N LEU A 118 3.88 -17.60 -4.47
CA LEU A 118 4.17 -19.01 -4.73
C LEU A 118 4.49 -19.29 -6.22
N VAL A 119 3.89 -18.51 -7.13
CA VAL A 119 4.03 -18.68 -8.58
C VAL A 119 5.11 -17.75 -9.14
N ASP A 120 5.10 -16.49 -8.70
CA ASP A 120 6.00 -15.41 -9.10
C ASP A 120 6.79 -14.94 -7.87
N ARG A 121 7.86 -15.68 -7.58
CA ARG A 121 8.69 -15.51 -6.36
C ARG A 121 9.40 -14.17 -6.27
N ASP A 122 9.54 -13.48 -7.40
CA ASP A 122 10.19 -12.19 -7.47
C ASP A 122 9.18 -11.04 -7.58
N LEU A 123 7.87 -11.30 -7.70
CA LEU A 123 6.84 -10.28 -7.98
C LEU A 123 7.20 -9.40 -9.19
N ASN A 124 7.54 -10.03 -10.30
CA ASN A 124 7.95 -9.32 -11.52
C ASN A 124 6.87 -8.32 -11.97
N GLY A 125 7.32 -7.12 -12.35
CA GLY A 125 6.46 -6.01 -12.76
C GLY A 125 5.72 -5.30 -11.63
N VAL A 126 5.87 -5.73 -10.37
CA VAL A 126 5.38 -4.97 -9.20
C VAL A 126 6.47 -4.00 -8.75
N SER A 127 6.10 -2.72 -8.62
CA SER A 127 6.99 -1.63 -8.18
C SER A 127 6.87 -1.33 -6.69
N HIS A 128 5.66 -1.46 -6.14
CA HIS A 128 5.35 -1.14 -4.75
C HIS A 128 4.45 -2.21 -4.15
N VAL A 129 4.78 -2.64 -2.94
CA VAL A 129 3.90 -3.45 -2.09
C VAL A 129 3.59 -2.65 -0.84
N ILE A 130 2.31 -2.57 -0.50
CA ILE A 130 1.81 -1.93 0.70
C ILE A 130 1.15 -3.02 1.53
N VAL A 131 1.62 -3.22 2.76
CA VAL A 131 0.97 -4.11 3.74
C VAL A 131 0.22 -3.25 4.72
N ASP A 132 -1.10 -3.20 4.58
CA ASP A 132 -1.96 -2.44 5.47
C ASP A 132 -2.32 -3.22 6.74
N GLU A 133 -2.75 -2.49 7.77
CA GLU A 133 -3.29 -3.05 9.02
C GLU A 133 -2.33 -4.04 9.72
N ILE A 134 -1.00 -3.84 9.62
CA ILE A 134 0.00 -4.75 10.21
C ILE A 134 -0.15 -4.93 11.74
N HIS A 135 -0.83 -3.98 12.38
CA HIS A 135 -1.11 -4.00 13.81
C HIS A 135 -2.17 -5.04 14.21
N GLU A 136 -2.98 -5.56 13.28
CA GLU A 136 -3.90 -6.67 13.59
C GLU A 136 -3.14 -7.99 13.86
N ARG A 137 -1.85 -8.08 13.47
CA ARG A 137 -0.97 -9.24 13.71
C ARG A 137 -1.58 -10.59 13.35
N GLY A 138 -2.30 -10.64 12.24
CA GLY A 138 -2.82 -11.89 11.72
C GLY A 138 -1.70 -12.81 11.23
N MET A 139 -1.94 -14.13 11.31
CA MET A 139 -0.94 -15.14 10.91
C MET A 139 -0.48 -14.98 9.46
N ASN A 140 -1.38 -14.58 8.55
CA ASN A 140 -1.03 -14.39 7.15
C ASN A 140 -0.19 -13.13 6.94
N GLU A 141 -0.48 -12.07 7.69
CA GLU A 141 0.23 -10.80 7.66
C GLU A 141 1.66 -11.00 8.15
N ASP A 142 1.85 -11.62 9.31
CA ASP A 142 3.17 -11.95 9.85
C ASP A 142 3.95 -12.87 8.88
N PHE A 143 3.30 -13.87 8.29
CA PHE A 143 3.93 -14.74 7.29
C PHE A 143 4.31 -13.99 6.00
N LEU A 144 3.46 -13.08 5.52
CA LEU A 144 3.77 -12.24 4.37
C LEU A 144 4.99 -11.35 4.64
N LEU A 145 5.13 -10.79 5.84
CA LEU A 145 6.30 -9.97 6.19
C LEU A 145 7.60 -10.78 6.14
N ILE A 146 7.59 -12.05 6.57
CA ILE A 146 8.74 -12.96 6.44
C ILE A 146 9.10 -13.14 4.96
N VAL A 147 8.12 -13.48 4.12
CA VAL A 147 8.36 -13.73 2.69
C VAL A 147 8.85 -12.47 1.98
N LEU A 148 8.30 -11.30 2.31
CA LEU A 148 8.74 -10.03 1.73
C LEU A 148 10.15 -9.65 2.18
N LYS A 149 10.49 -9.89 3.46
CA LYS A 149 11.85 -9.65 3.96
C LYS A 149 12.90 -10.47 3.21
N ASP A 150 12.59 -11.72 2.86
CA ASP A 150 13.46 -12.59 2.04
C ASP A 150 13.49 -12.20 0.54
N LEU A 151 12.48 -11.45 0.07
CA LEU A 151 12.41 -10.95 -1.30
C LEU A 151 13.24 -9.68 -1.50
N LEU A 152 13.22 -8.75 -0.55
CA LEU A 152 13.83 -7.42 -0.69
C LEU A 152 15.31 -7.43 -1.14
N PRO A 153 16.19 -8.33 -0.67
CA PRO A 153 17.59 -8.39 -1.15
C PRO A 153 17.72 -8.74 -2.63
N ARG A 154 16.75 -9.48 -3.20
CA ARG A 154 16.72 -9.87 -4.62
C ARG A 154 16.03 -8.82 -5.51
N ARG A 155 15.22 -7.94 -4.91
CA ARG A 155 14.47 -6.88 -5.60
C ARG A 155 14.78 -5.51 -5.00
N PRO A 156 16.00 -4.97 -5.20
CA PRO A 156 16.39 -3.66 -4.67
C PRO A 156 15.54 -2.49 -5.20
N ASP A 157 14.87 -2.71 -6.34
CA ASP A 157 13.95 -1.78 -6.98
C ASP A 157 12.53 -1.79 -6.37
N LEU A 158 12.14 -2.87 -5.67
CA LEU A 158 10.83 -2.97 -5.03
C LEU A 158 10.78 -2.10 -3.78
N ARG A 159 9.74 -1.26 -3.67
CA ARG A 159 9.44 -0.48 -2.47
C ARG A 159 8.39 -1.18 -1.60
N LEU A 160 8.65 -1.29 -0.31
CA LEU A 160 7.74 -1.86 0.69
C LEU A 160 7.28 -0.78 1.67
N ILE A 161 5.97 -0.62 1.78
CA ILE A 161 5.35 0.31 2.73
C ILE A 161 4.53 -0.52 3.72
N LEU A 162 4.79 -0.34 5.01
CA LEU A 162 4.08 -1.02 6.09
C LEU A 162 3.18 -0.01 6.81
N MET A 163 1.87 -0.21 6.84
CA MET A 163 0.94 0.74 7.45
C MET A 163 0.34 0.18 8.74
N SER A 164 0.46 0.94 9.83
CA SER A 164 -0.04 0.62 11.17
C SER A 164 -0.98 1.70 11.69
N ALA A 165 -2.10 1.32 12.32
CA ALA A 165 -2.96 2.27 13.02
C ALA A 165 -2.43 2.62 14.43
N THR A 166 -1.49 1.84 14.97
CA THR A 166 -0.96 1.99 16.33
C THR A 166 0.50 2.42 16.34
N LEU A 167 0.94 2.95 17.48
CA LEU A 167 2.30 3.45 17.72
C LEU A 167 3.39 2.37 17.78
N ASN A 168 3.07 1.08 17.60
CA ASN A 168 4.08 0.00 17.63
C ASN A 168 4.89 -0.12 16.31
N ALA A 169 5.14 1.02 15.66
CA ALA A 169 5.91 1.10 14.41
C ALA A 169 7.37 0.67 14.60
N GLU A 170 7.93 0.85 15.80
CA GLU A 170 9.31 0.48 16.14
C GLU A 170 9.55 -1.03 16.02
N LEU A 171 8.58 -1.88 16.39
CA LEU A 171 8.70 -3.33 16.23
C LEU A 171 8.96 -3.70 14.77
N PHE A 172 8.19 -3.11 13.84
CA PHE A 172 8.32 -3.37 12.41
C PHE A 172 9.57 -2.72 11.82
N SER A 173 9.94 -1.53 12.28
CA SER A 173 11.19 -0.86 11.91
C SER A 173 12.40 -1.74 12.25
N ASN A 174 12.47 -2.22 13.50
CA ASN A 174 13.52 -3.12 13.97
C ASN A 174 13.54 -4.43 13.18
N TYR A 175 12.37 -5.00 12.89
CA TYR A 175 12.28 -6.20 12.08
C TYR A 175 12.82 -6.00 10.65
N PHE A 176 12.64 -4.82 10.06
CA PHE A 176 13.18 -4.43 8.75
C PHE A 176 14.47 -3.60 8.86
N SER A 177 15.37 -3.99 9.77
CA SER A 177 16.74 -3.44 9.87
C SER A 177 16.82 -1.94 10.13
N GLY A 178 15.91 -1.40 10.95
CA GLY A 178 15.86 0.02 11.28
C GLY A 178 15.24 0.89 10.19
N ALA A 179 14.31 0.33 9.40
CA ALA A 179 13.57 1.07 8.38
C ALA A 179 12.93 2.34 8.98
N PRO A 180 13.00 3.50 8.31
CA PRO A 180 12.48 4.75 8.85
C PRO A 180 10.99 4.64 9.17
N THR A 181 10.62 5.22 10.30
CA THR A 181 9.23 5.37 10.73
C THR A 181 8.74 6.76 10.35
N PHE A 182 7.54 6.82 9.80
CA PHE A 182 6.84 8.06 9.46
C PHE A 182 5.52 8.09 10.22
N HIS A 183 5.24 9.17 10.95
CA HIS A 183 3.99 9.32 11.70
C HIS A 183 3.11 10.38 11.08
N ILE A 184 1.86 10.03 10.76
CA ILE A 184 0.84 10.96 10.30
C ILE A 184 0.07 11.44 11.54
N PRO A 185 0.26 12.70 11.98
CA PRO A 185 -0.43 13.22 13.15
C PRO A 185 -1.92 13.40 12.85
N VAL A 186 -2.77 13.08 13.82
CA VAL A 186 -4.18 13.50 13.77
C VAL A 186 -4.28 14.79 14.57
N SER A 187 -4.65 15.89 13.90
CA SER A 187 -5.00 17.12 14.61
C SER A 187 -6.33 16.90 15.35
N LEU A 188 -6.27 16.97 16.69
CA LEU A 188 -7.44 17.09 17.57
C LEU A 188 -8.24 18.35 17.25
#